data_AF-A0A3D2YHW4-F1
#
_entry.id   AF-A0A3D2YHW4-F1
#
_cell.length_a   1.000
_cell.length_b   1.000
_cell.length_c   1.000
_cell.angle_alpha   90.00
_cell.angle_beta   90.00
_cell.angle_gamma   90.00
#
_symmetry.space_group_name_H-M   'P 1'
#
loop_
_entity.id
_entity.type
_entity.pdbx_description
1 polymer ?
#
loop_
_entity_poly.entity_id
_entity_poly.type
_entity_poly.pdbx_seq_one_letter_code
_entity_poly.pdbx_strand_id
1 'polypeptide(L)'
;MDASFKTCMFGGFDRQDVVAFIEKTAEEHRVETETLRAENDQLRRDRDAAVAENEALRCLTEEDARLQEDNNRLQRRVEELQGKLAEVQAENNALRGPAGEYQSLKEHIADIEISAHRRTEEFRARAMERLGQCIAQQRLWCSQRRSTYLTMNAALSQQLRAAQEEVDNADFTAFDDMIGELQRLEDELKKPDPQI
;
A
#
# COMPACT_ATOMS: atom_id res chain seq x y z
N MET A 1 -32.67 66.47 102.74
CA MET A 1 -32.35 66.14 104.15
C MET A 1 -30.85 66.07 104.26
N ASP A 2 -30.25 67.14 104.76
CA ASP A 2 -28.82 67.29 104.98
C ASP A 2 -28.34 66.36 106.10
N ALA A 3 -27.49 65.40 105.74
CA ALA A 3 -26.62 64.73 106.71
C ALA A 3 -25.25 65.43 106.68
N SER A 4 -25.15 66.50 107.49
CA SER A 4 -23.90 67.19 107.78
C SER A 4 -22.96 66.28 108.60
N PHE A 5 -22.02 65.63 107.92
CA PHE A 5 -20.80 65.11 108.56
C PHE A 5 -19.71 66.18 108.45
N LYS A 6 -19.60 67.02 109.47
CA LYS A 6 -18.39 67.79 109.78
C LYS A 6 -17.59 66.99 110.80
N THR A 7 -16.43 66.45 110.40
CA THR A 7 -15.44 65.91 111.35
C THR A 7 -14.04 66.17 110.83
N CYS A 8 -13.39 67.20 111.39
CA CYS A 8 -11.95 67.38 111.39
C CYS A 8 -11.52 67.43 112.86
N MET A 9 -11.12 66.27 113.41
CA MET A 9 -10.27 66.12 114.59
C MET A 9 -9.73 64.68 114.58
N PHE A 10 -8.41 64.53 114.79
CA PHE A 10 -7.65 63.28 114.98
C PHE A 10 -7.32 62.46 113.71
N GLY A 11 -6.11 62.67 113.15
CA GLY A 11 -5.40 61.70 112.31
C GLY A 11 -6.13 61.16 111.06
N GLY A 12 -7.08 61.92 110.50
CA GLY A 12 -7.94 61.47 109.41
C GLY A 12 -8.00 62.48 108.28
N PHE A 13 -7.93 61.95 107.06
CA PHE A 13 -7.91 62.66 105.77
C PHE A 13 -9.05 63.67 105.56
N ASP A 14 -8.77 64.77 104.83
CA ASP A 14 -9.79 65.74 104.36
C ASP A 14 -10.69 65.08 103.30
N ARG A 15 -12.02 65.25 103.44
CA ARG A 15 -13.01 64.68 102.55
C ARG A 15 -12.88 65.23 101.12
N GLN A 16 -12.59 66.53 100.95
CA GLN A 16 -12.44 67.12 99.61
C GLN A 16 -11.24 66.53 98.88
N ASP A 17 -10.11 66.35 99.58
CA ASP A 17 -8.89 65.76 99.01
C ASP A 17 -9.06 64.28 98.68
N VAL A 18 -9.79 63.53 99.51
CA VAL A 18 -10.12 62.12 99.24
C VAL A 18 -11.01 61.99 97.99
N VAL A 19 -11.99 62.87 97.82
CA VAL A 19 -12.84 62.88 96.61
C VAL A 19 -12.00 63.21 95.36
N ALA A 20 -11.16 64.24 95.42
CA ALA A 20 -10.29 64.62 94.31
C ALA A 20 -9.27 63.52 93.96
N PHE A 21 -8.73 62.82 94.95
CA PHE A 21 -7.84 61.67 94.75
C PHE A 21 -8.58 60.50 94.10
N ILE A 22 -9.81 60.19 94.52
CA ILE A 22 -10.63 59.13 93.91
C ILE A 22 -10.97 59.49 92.47
N GLU A 23 -11.36 60.74 92.19
CA GLU A 23 -11.68 61.20 90.82
C GLU A 23 -10.44 61.15 89.92
N LYS A 24 -9.29 61.60 90.42
CA LYS A 24 -8.02 61.54 89.69
C LYS A 24 -7.61 60.09 89.39
N THR A 25 -7.63 59.22 90.41
CA THR A 25 -7.25 57.81 90.25
C THR A 25 -8.27 57.07 89.35
N ALA A 26 -9.55 57.42 89.43
CA ALA A 26 -10.59 56.86 88.56
C ALA A 26 -10.41 57.30 87.10
N GLU A 27 -10.06 58.56 86.84
CA GLU A 27 -9.81 59.04 85.49
C GLU A 27 -8.49 58.46 84.93
N GLU A 28 -7.43 58.35 85.74
CA GLU A 28 -6.18 57.68 85.34
C GLU A 28 -6.42 56.20 84.97
N HIS A 29 -7.17 55.45 85.78
CA HIS A 29 -7.57 54.08 85.45
C HIS A 29 -8.50 54.02 84.24
N ARG A 30 -9.37 55.01 84.05
CA ARG A 30 -10.23 55.07 82.87
C ARG A 30 -9.40 55.27 81.60
N VAL A 31 -8.45 56.20 81.61
CA VAL A 31 -7.52 56.43 80.49
C VAL A 31 -6.69 55.18 80.23
N GLU A 32 -6.13 54.55 81.26
CA GLU A 32 -5.35 53.32 81.14
C GLU A 32 -6.18 52.15 80.59
N THR A 33 -7.44 52.01 81.01
CA THR A 33 -8.33 50.98 80.46
C THR A 33 -8.76 51.28 79.02
N GLU A 34 -8.93 52.55 78.65
CA GLU A 34 -9.20 52.96 77.26
C GLU A 34 -7.98 52.70 76.35
N THR A 35 -6.75 53.01 76.79
CA THR A 35 -5.53 52.73 76.02
C THR A 35 -5.30 51.23 75.87
N LEU A 36 -5.39 50.45 76.95
CA LEU A 36 -5.25 49.00 76.90
C LEU A 36 -6.32 48.35 76.02
N ARG A 37 -7.55 48.88 76.00
CA ARG A 37 -8.60 48.42 75.08
C ARG A 37 -8.22 48.70 73.62
N ALA A 38 -7.75 49.90 73.31
CA ALA A 38 -7.32 50.26 71.96
C ALA A 38 -6.13 49.39 71.48
N GLU A 39 -5.15 49.14 72.35
CA GLU A 39 -4.03 48.23 72.08
C GLU A 39 -4.50 46.78 71.90
N ASN A 40 -5.43 46.29 72.72
CA ASN A 40 -5.98 44.94 72.56
C ASN A 40 -6.72 44.79 71.23
N ASP A 41 -7.50 45.81 70.85
CA ASP A 41 -8.21 45.83 69.57
C ASP A 41 -7.22 45.87 68.39
N GLN A 42 -6.13 46.63 68.51
CA GLN A 42 -5.09 46.65 67.47
C GLN A 42 -4.37 45.30 67.36
N LEU A 43 -3.94 44.72 68.48
CA LEU A 43 -3.31 43.39 68.50
C LEU A 43 -4.24 42.30 67.95
N ARG A 44 -5.56 42.41 68.18
CA ARG A 44 -6.55 41.50 67.58
C ARG A 44 -6.58 41.63 66.06
N ARG A 45 -6.60 42.85 65.52
CA ARG A 45 -6.58 43.09 64.06
C ARG A 45 -5.29 42.56 63.44
N ASP A 46 -4.15 42.82 64.07
CA ASP A 46 -2.84 42.36 63.57
C ASP A 46 -2.75 40.84 63.61
N ARG A 47 -3.25 40.20 64.68
CA ARG A 47 -3.37 38.74 64.76
C ARG A 47 -4.26 38.21 63.64
N ASP A 48 -5.43 38.81 63.41
CA ASP A 48 -6.38 38.34 62.40
C ASP A 48 -5.80 38.48 60.98
N ALA A 49 -5.08 39.56 60.71
CA ALA A 49 -4.35 39.75 59.46
C ALA A 49 -3.24 38.70 59.27
N ALA A 50 -2.44 38.44 60.32
CA ALA A 50 -1.40 37.42 60.29
C ALA A 50 -1.97 36.00 60.12
N VAL A 51 -3.14 35.71 60.70
CA VAL A 51 -3.85 34.43 60.49
C VAL A 51 -4.28 34.29 59.03
N ALA A 52 -4.88 35.32 58.45
CA ALA A 52 -5.29 35.30 57.04
C ALA A 52 -4.10 35.12 56.09
N GLU A 53 -2.96 35.76 56.38
CA GLU A 53 -1.73 35.57 55.61
C GLU A 53 -1.18 34.14 55.73
N ASN A 54 -1.18 33.57 56.94
CA ASN A 54 -0.77 32.18 57.15
C ASN A 54 -1.69 31.19 56.42
N GLU A 55 -3.01 31.45 56.37
CA GLU A 55 -3.95 30.64 55.60
C GLU A 55 -3.66 30.72 54.10
N ALA A 56 -3.39 31.92 53.56
CA ALA A 56 -3.02 32.10 52.16
C ALA A 56 -1.71 31.38 51.81
N LEU A 57 -0.70 31.48 52.68
CA LEU A 57 0.58 30.76 52.52
C LEU A 57 0.37 29.25 52.54
N ARG A 58 -0.50 28.73 53.41
CA ARG A 58 -0.85 27.30 53.42
C ARG A 58 -1.47 26.86 52.10
N CYS A 59 -2.44 27.61 51.56
CA CYS A 59 -3.02 27.29 50.26
C CYS A 59 -1.98 27.26 49.14
N LEU A 60 -1.04 28.22 49.12
CA LEU A 60 0.06 28.24 48.15
C LEU A 60 0.98 27.02 48.29
N THR A 61 1.30 26.61 49.52
CA THR A 61 2.14 25.41 49.73
C THR A 61 1.44 24.12 49.28
N GLU A 62 0.12 24.03 49.44
CA GLU A 62 -0.66 22.89 48.93
C GLU A 62 -0.71 22.88 47.40
N GLU A 63 -0.83 24.05 46.77
CA GLU A 63 -0.80 24.17 45.31
C GLU A 63 0.59 23.81 44.75
N ASP A 64 1.67 24.29 45.36
CA ASP A 64 3.03 23.94 44.95
C ASP A 64 3.29 22.43 45.08
N ALA A 65 2.81 21.80 46.15
CA ALA A 65 2.90 20.35 46.33
C ALA A 65 2.16 19.58 45.22
N ARG A 66 0.97 20.04 44.81
CA ARG A 66 0.21 19.46 43.69
C ARG A 66 0.94 19.63 42.37
N LEU A 67 1.47 20.82 42.10
CA LEU A 67 2.23 21.09 40.88
C LEU A 67 3.51 20.25 40.80
N GLN A 68 4.19 20.03 41.92
CA GLN A 68 5.35 19.15 41.99
C GLN A 68 4.97 17.69 41.68
N GLU A 69 3.84 17.20 42.21
CA GLU A 69 3.35 15.86 41.89
C GLU A 69 3.01 15.70 40.40
N ASP A 70 2.32 16.68 39.82
CA ASP A 70 2.00 16.70 38.38
C ASP A 70 3.26 16.77 37.52
N ASN A 71 4.25 17.58 37.91
CA ASN A 71 5.51 17.68 37.19
C ASN A 71 6.26 16.33 37.20
N ASN A 72 6.33 15.67 38.37
CA ASN A 72 6.91 14.35 38.50
C ASN A 72 6.18 13.30 37.65
N ARG A 73 4.84 13.37 37.60
CA ARG A 73 4.03 12.48 36.77
C ARG A 73 4.28 12.71 35.28
N LEU A 74 4.35 13.96 34.84
CA LEU A 74 4.65 14.33 33.47
C LEU A 74 6.06 13.90 33.06
N GLN A 75 7.06 14.08 33.93
CA GLN A 75 8.44 13.62 33.69
C GLN A 75 8.49 12.11 33.45
N ARG A 76 7.87 11.30 34.32
CA ARG A 76 7.78 9.85 34.11
C ARG A 76 7.10 9.49 32.78
N ARG A 77 6.07 10.23 32.39
CA ARG A 77 5.36 9.99 31.13
C ARG A 77 6.24 10.33 29.92
N VAL A 78 7.04 11.39 30.01
CA VAL A 78 8.01 11.76 28.97
C VAL A 78 9.06 10.67 28.82
N GLU A 79 9.62 10.17 29.92
CA GLU A 79 10.60 9.07 29.91
C GLU A 79 10.01 7.79 29.29
N GLU A 80 8.78 7.42 29.67
CA GLU A 80 8.08 6.25 29.11
C GLU A 80 7.88 6.40 27.59
N LEU A 81 7.45 7.58 27.13
CA LEU A 81 7.24 7.86 25.71
C LEU A 81 8.56 7.89 24.92
N GLN A 82 9.63 8.40 25.52
CA GLN A 82 10.97 8.36 24.93
C GLN A 82 11.46 6.92 24.76
N GLY A 83 11.22 6.05 25.76
CA GLY A 83 11.52 4.63 25.66
C GLY A 83 10.77 3.94 24.52
N LYS A 84 9.45 4.17 24.41
CA LYS A 84 8.63 3.64 23.30
C LYS A 84 9.07 4.15 21.94
N LEU A 85 9.44 5.43 21.86
CA LEU A 85 9.93 6.02 20.61
C LEU A 85 11.24 5.33 20.17
N ALA A 86 12.16 5.08 21.10
CA ALA A 86 13.41 4.39 20.82
C ALA A 86 13.17 2.94 20.38
N GLU A 87 12.24 2.23 21.02
CA GLU A 87 11.84 0.86 20.65
C GLU A 87 11.29 0.80 19.22
N VAL A 88 10.32 1.65 18.90
CA VAL A 88 9.72 1.73 17.55
C VAL A 88 10.77 2.13 16.51
N GLN A 89 11.70 3.03 16.84
CA GLN A 89 12.80 3.39 15.95
C GLN A 89 13.75 2.21 15.70
N ALA A 90 14.07 1.42 16.73
CA ALA A 90 14.89 0.24 16.60
C ALA A 90 14.21 -0.82 15.72
N GLU A 91 12.92 -1.08 15.93
CA GLU A 91 12.13 -1.97 15.08
C GLU A 91 12.10 -1.50 13.62
N ASN A 92 11.87 -0.21 13.39
CA ASN A 92 11.84 0.34 12.04
C ASN A 92 13.19 0.17 11.33
N ASN A 93 14.29 0.45 12.03
CA ASN A 93 15.64 0.27 11.51
C ASN A 93 15.93 -1.21 11.20
N ALA A 94 15.49 -2.13 12.07
CA ALA A 94 15.66 -3.56 11.87
C ALA A 94 14.88 -4.06 10.64
N LEU A 95 13.67 -3.54 10.40
CA LEU A 95 12.83 -3.92 9.27
C LEU A 95 13.27 -3.31 7.93
N ARG A 96 14.07 -2.24 7.97
CA ARG A 96 14.47 -1.51 6.76
C ARG A 96 15.32 -2.34 5.80
N GLY A 97 16.21 -3.17 6.34
CA GLY A 97 17.04 -4.10 5.55
C GLY A 97 16.20 -5.16 4.83
N PRO A 98 15.43 -5.99 5.56
CA PRO A 98 14.54 -6.99 4.97
C PRO A 98 13.53 -6.41 3.98
N ALA A 99 12.98 -5.22 4.23
CA ALA A 99 12.08 -4.55 3.30
C ALA A 99 12.79 -4.20 1.97
N GLY A 100 14.04 -3.74 2.03
CA GLY A 100 14.86 -3.48 0.85
C GLY A 100 15.19 -4.76 0.07
N GLU A 101 15.53 -5.84 0.77
CA GLU A 101 15.77 -7.15 0.16
C GLU A 101 14.52 -7.69 -0.54
N TYR A 102 13.36 -7.59 0.11
CA TYR A 102 12.09 -7.98 -0.47
C TYR A 102 11.75 -7.17 -1.74
N GLN A 103 12.00 -5.86 -1.72
CA GLN A 103 11.79 -5.01 -2.88
C GLN A 103 12.71 -5.40 -4.05
N SER A 104 14.00 -5.63 -3.78
CA SER A 104 14.97 -6.10 -4.78
C SER A 104 14.57 -7.46 -5.36
N LEU A 105 14.15 -8.40 -4.52
CA LEU A 105 13.67 -9.71 -4.96
C LEU A 105 12.43 -9.58 -5.86
N LYS A 106 11.50 -8.70 -5.51
CA LYS A 106 10.29 -8.44 -6.30
C LYS A 106 10.63 -7.88 -7.68
N GLU A 107 11.56 -6.94 -7.75
CA GLU A 107 12.05 -6.38 -9.03
C GLU A 107 12.72 -7.47 -9.87
N HIS A 108 13.58 -8.30 -9.27
CA HIS A 108 14.23 -9.40 -9.97
C HIS A 108 13.24 -10.44 -10.52
N ILE A 109 12.20 -10.79 -9.76
CA ILE A 109 11.13 -11.69 -10.23
C ILE A 109 10.40 -11.07 -11.42
N ALA A 110 10.06 -9.78 -11.36
CA ALA A 110 9.42 -9.09 -12.48
C ALA A 110 10.28 -9.14 -13.76
N ASP A 111 11.60 -8.95 -13.65
CA ASP A 111 12.53 -9.09 -14.78
C ASP A 111 12.54 -10.52 -15.36
N ILE A 112 12.51 -11.53 -14.49
CA ILE A 112 12.41 -12.94 -14.91
C ILE A 112 11.10 -13.18 -15.67
N GLU A 113 9.98 -12.72 -15.14
CA GLU A 113 8.66 -12.89 -15.76
C GLU A 113 8.58 -12.22 -17.14
N ILE A 114 9.04 -10.96 -17.24
CA ILE A 114 9.09 -10.22 -18.50
C ILE A 114 10.00 -10.92 -19.50
N SER A 115 11.19 -11.35 -19.08
CA SER A 115 12.14 -12.03 -19.98
C SER A 115 11.64 -13.41 -20.42
N ALA A 116 10.96 -14.15 -19.55
CA ALA A 116 10.35 -15.42 -19.89
C ALA A 116 9.21 -15.24 -20.91
N HIS A 117 8.32 -14.28 -20.66
CA HIS A 117 7.23 -13.96 -21.58
C HIS A 117 7.76 -13.54 -22.95
N ARG A 118 8.76 -12.64 -22.98
CA ARG A 118 9.40 -12.18 -24.21
C ARG A 118 10.03 -13.33 -25.00
N ARG A 119 10.75 -14.25 -24.33
CA ARG A 119 11.35 -15.43 -24.98
C ARG A 119 10.30 -16.36 -25.59
N THR A 120 9.19 -16.57 -24.90
CA THR A 120 8.08 -17.38 -25.43
C THR A 120 7.46 -16.75 -26.67
N GLU A 121 7.21 -15.45 -26.64
CA GLU A 121 6.68 -14.73 -27.81
C GLU A 121 7.67 -14.71 -28.98
N GLU A 122 8.96 -14.50 -28.72
CA GLU A 122 10.00 -14.60 -29.75
C GLU A 122 10.06 -16.00 -30.37
N PHE A 123 9.97 -17.05 -29.55
CA PHE A 123 9.95 -18.43 -30.05
C PHE A 123 8.70 -18.69 -30.90
N ARG A 124 7.53 -18.27 -30.42
CA ARG A 124 6.26 -18.37 -31.15
C ARG A 124 6.32 -17.63 -32.49
N ALA A 125 6.82 -16.40 -32.51
CA ALA A 125 6.98 -15.60 -33.72
C ALA A 125 7.88 -16.30 -34.74
N ARG A 126 9.04 -16.82 -34.30
CA ARG A 126 9.96 -17.59 -35.17
C ARG A 126 9.32 -18.86 -35.70
N ALA A 127 8.55 -19.58 -34.88
CA ALA A 127 7.85 -20.78 -35.30
C ALA A 127 6.77 -20.46 -36.36
N MET A 128 5.99 -19.41 -36.15
CA MET A 128 4.98 -18.94 -37.10
C MET A 128 5.61 -18.50 -38.42
N GLU A 129 6.74 -17.78 -38.37
CA GLU A 129 7.47 -17.36 -39.56
C GLU A 129 7.95 -18.57 -40.38
N ARG A 130 8.59 -19.55 -39.72
CA ARG A 130 9.05 -20.79 -40.37
C ARG A 130 7.89 -21.58 -40.99
N LEU A 131 6.77 -21.72 -40.27
CA LEU A 131 5.58 -22.37 -40.81
C LEU A 131 5.03 -21.62 -42.03
N GLY A 132 4.99 -20.29 -41.98
CA GLY A 132 4.61 -19.45 -43.11
C GLY A 132 5.49 -19.68 -44.34
N GLN A 133 6.81 -19.75 -44.14
CA GLN A 133 7.78 -20.05 -45.20
C GLN A 133 7.54 -21.45 -45.80
N CYS A 134 7.34 -22.48 -44.96
CA CYS A 134 7.04 -23.84 -45.43
C CYS A 134 5.73 -23.91 -46.23
N ILE A 135 4.68 -23.25 -45.75
CA ILE A 135 3.39 -23.18 -46.48
C ILE A 135 3.57 -22.50 -47.84
N ALA A 136 4.31 -21.39 -47.90
CA ALA A 136 4.58 -20.68 -49.14
C ALA A 136 5.35 -21.56 -50.15
N GLN A 137 6.38 -22.26 -49.69
CA GLN A 137 7.15 -23.21 -50.50
C GLN A 137 6.28 -24.36 -51.01
N GLN A 138 5.43 -24.96 -50.16
CA GLN A 138 4.51 -26.02 -50.54
C GLN A 138 3.49 -25.55 -51.58
N ARG A 139 2.92 -24.35 -51.41
CA ARG A 139 2.00 -23.77 -52.40
C ARG A 139 2.67 -23.58 -53.76
N LEU A 140 3.89 -23.04 -53.75
CA LEU A 140 4.68 -22.87 -54.98
C LEU A 140 4.94 -24.24 -55.64
N TRP A 141 5.42 -25.22 -54.88
CA TRP A 141 5.69 -26.57 -55.38
C TRP A 141 4.44 -27.23 -55.98
N CYS A 142 3.29 -27.18 -55.27
CA CYS A 142 2.02 -27.70 -55.76
C CYS A 142 1.60 -27.03 -57.07
N SER A 143 1.73 -25.71 -57.17
CA SER A 143 1.39 -24.97 -58.39
C SER A 143 2.27 -25.38 -59.58
N GLN A 144 3.58 -25.53 -59.34
CA GLN A 144 4.55 -25.96 -60.36
C GLN A 144 4.28 -27.40 -60.80
N ARG A 145 4.12 -28.34 -59.87
CA ARG A 145 3.79 -29.74 -60.16
C ARG A 145 2.49 -29.85 -60.95
N ARG A 146 1.43 -29.13 -60.53
CA ARG A 146 0.16 -29.09 -61.27
C ARG A 146 0.37 -28.62 -62.70
N SER A 147 1.12 -27.55 -62.91
CA SER A 147 1.45 -27.07 -64.26
C SER A 147 2.22 -28.12 -65.07
N THR A 148 3.23 -28.78 -64.48
CA THR A 148 3.99 -29.84 -65.15
C THR A 148 3.09 -30.99 -65.58
N TYR A 149 2.19 -31.46 -64.71
CA TYR A 149 1.26 -32.54 -65.05
C TYR A 149 0.26 -32.14 -66.13
N LEU A 150 -0.23 -30.89 -66.12
CA LEU A 150 -1.11 -30.39 -67.17
C LEU A 150 -0.41 -30.40 -68.54
N THR A 151 0.83 -29.90 -68.60
CA THR A 151 1.63 -29.92 -69.83
C THR A 151 1.91 -31.35 -70.30
N MET A 152 2.31 -32.24 -69.40
CA MET A 152 2.59 -33.65 -69.72
C MET A 152 1.34 -34.37 -70.22
N ASN A 153 0.19 -34.16 -69.57
CA ASN A 153 -1.07 -34.79 -69.98
C ASN A 153 -1.52 -34.29 -71.36
N ALA A 154 -1.38 -32.98 -71.64
CA ALA A 154 -1.63 -32.45 -72.98
C ALA A 154 -0.72 -33.08 -74.04
N ALA A 155 0.58 -33.22 -73.75
CA ALA A 155 1.54 -33.85 -74.65
C ALA A 155 1.23 -35.34 -74.89
N LEU A 156 0.93 -36.11 -73.84
CA LEU A 156 0.51 -37.51 -73.99
C LEU A 156 -0.78 -37.64 -74.79
N SER A 157 -1.77 -36.78 -74.52
CA SER A 157 -3.04 -36.77 -75.26
C SER A 157 -2.81 -36.50 -76.75
N GLN A 158 -1.87 -35.62 -77.09
CA GLN A 158 -1.50 -35.35 -78.48
C GLN A 158 -0.81 -36.55 -79.14
N GLN A 159 0.11 -37.22 -78.43
CA GLN A 159 0.77 -38.43 -78.93
C GLN A 159 -0.23 -39.58 -79.15
N LEU A 160 -1.16 -39.78 -78.21
CA LEU A 160 -2.21 -40.78 -78.34
C LEU A 160 -3.11 -40.53 -79.55
N ARG A 161 -3.48 -39.27 -79.82
CA ARG A 161 -4.25 -38.93 -81.02
C ARG A 161 -3.47 -39.20 -82.30
N ALA A 162 -2.20 -38.82 -82.35
CA ALA A 162 -1.36 -39.07 -83.52
C ALA A 162 -1.22 -40.59 -83.79
N ALA A 163 -0.98 -41.39 -82.75
CA ALA A 163 -0.91 -42.85 -82.88
C ALA A 163 -2.26 -43.45 -83.31
N GLN A 164 -3.37 -42.92 -82.79
CA GLN A 164 -4.71 -43.34 -83.21
C GLN A 164 -4.94 -43.01 -84.69
N GLU A 165 -4.59 -41.80 -85.15
CA GLU A 165 -4.68 -41.41 -86.55
C GLU A 165 -3.80 -42.29 -87.45
N GLU A 166 -2.60 -42.69 -87.01
CA GLU A 166 -1.75 -43.62 -87.77
C GLU A 166 -2.39 -45.02 -87.91
N VAL A 167 -3.03 -45.52 -86.84
CA VAL A 167 -3.73 -46.81 -86.87
C VAL A 167 -5.00 -46.74 -87.71
N ASP A 168 -5.80 -45.68 -87.57
CA ASP A 168 -7.04 -45.49 -88.32
C ASP A 168 -6.77 -45.31 -89.82
N ASN A 169 -5.62 -44.73 -90.19
CA ASN A 169 -5.18 -44.58 -91.58
C ASN A 169 -4.30 -45.73 -92.09
N ALA A 170 -4.11 -46.80 -91.31
CA ALA A 170 -3.31 -47.94 -91.75
C ALA A 170 -4.01 -48.65 -92.92
N ASP A 171 -3.32 -48.70 -94.06
CA ASP A 171 -3.84 -49.32 -95.27
C ASP A 171 -3.56 -50.82 -95.27
N PHE A 172 -4.62 -51.61 -95.13
CA PHE A 172 -4.58 -53.08 -95.18
C PHE A 172 -5.01 -53.65 -96.54
N THR A 173 -5.35 -52.80 -97.51
CA THR A 173 -5.83 -53.25 -98.83
C THR A 173 -4.84 -54.18 -99.51
N ALA A 174 -3.54 -53.93 -99.38
CA ALA A 174 -2.50 -54.81 -99.91
C ALA A 174 -2.51 -56.22 -99.28
N PHE A 175 -2.85 -56.34 -97.99
CA PHE A 175 -3.02 -57.64 -97.34
C PHE A 175 -4.30 -58.33 -97.80
N ASP A 176 -5.40 -57.59 -97.94
CA ASP A 176 -6.66 -58.10 -98.46
C ASP A 176 -6.49 -58.62 -99.90
N ASP A 177 -5.78 -57.87 -100.75
CA ASP A 177 -5.44 -58.26 -102.13
C ASP A 177 -4.61 -59.55 -102.15
N MET A 178 -3.56 -59.64 -101.32
CA MET A 178 -2.72 -60.83 -101.21
C MET A 178 -3.50 -62.06 -100.71
N ILE A 179 -4.41 -61.89 -99.74
CA ILE A 179 -5.31 -62.96 -99.29
C ILE A 179 -6.20 -63.41 -100.45
N GLY A 180 -6.74 -62.47 -101.23
CA GLY A 180 -7.54 -62.77 -102.42
C GLY A 180 -6.76 -63.54 -103.49
N GLU A 181 -5.49 -63.19 -103.74
CA GLU A 181 -4.61 -63.94 -104.65
C GLU A 181 -4.30 -65.35 -104.14
N LEU A 182 -4.03 -65.51 -102.85
CA LEU A 182 -3.81 -66.83 -102.25
C LEU A 182 -5.05 -67.71 -102.34
N GLN A 183 -6.25 -67.16 -102.13
CA GLN A 183 -7.51 -67.87 -102.33
C GLN A 183 -7.70 -68.33 -103.78
N ARG A 184 -7.36 -67.46 -104.76
CA ARG A 184 -7.40 -67.85 -106.18
C ARG A 184 -6.45 -69.00 -106.49
N LEU A 185 -5.22 -68.96 -105.97
CA LEU A 185 -4.25 -70.04 -106.14
C LEU A 185 -4.73 -71.35 -105.49
N GLU A 186 -5.33 -71.28 -104.30
CA GLU A 186 -5.92 -72.45 -103.62
C GLU A 186 -7.09 -73.03 -104.42
N ASP A 187 -7.97 -72.19 -104.95
CA ASP A 187 -9.09 -72.61 -105.80
C ASP A 187 -8.60 -73.23 -107.12
N GLU A 188 -7.53 -72.70 -107.71
CA GLU A 188 -6.90 -73.27 -108.90
C GLU A 188 -6.28 -74.64 -108.63
N LEU A 189 -5.66 -74.84 -107.47
CA LEU A 189 -5.13 -76.14 -107.04
C LEU A 189 -6.22 -77.17 -106.73
N LYS A 190 -7.41 -76.73 -106.32
CA LYS A 190 -8.58 -77.59 -106.05
C LYS A 190 -9.40 -77.91 -107.29
N LYS A 191 -9.13 -77.29 -108.45
CA LYS A 191 -9.79 -77.68 -109.71
C LYS A 191 -9.35 -79.11 -110.08
N PRO A 192 -10.29 -80.03 -110.35
CA PRO A 192 -9.93 -81.37 -110.80
C PRO A 192 -9.20 -81.29 -112.13
N ASP A 193 -8.16 -82.10 -112.27
CA ASP A 193 -7.26 -82.15 -113.43
C ASP A 193 -8.08 -82.35 -114.72
N PRO A 194 -7.98 -81.46 -115.74
CA PRO A 194 -8.68 -81.66 -117.02
C PRO A 194 -8.15 -82.85 -117.85
N GLN A 195 -7.16 -83.60 -117.35
CA GLN A 195 -6.65 -84.80 -117.97
C GLN A 195 -6.34 -85.87 -116.92
N ILE A 196 -7.38 -86.61 -116.49
CA ILE A 196 -7.49 -88.09 -116.38
C ILE A 196 -8.78 -88.43 -115.65
#